data_AF-A0A1I3YIR6-F1
#
_entry.id   AF-A0A1I3YIR6-F1
#
_cell.length_a   1.000
_cell.length_b   1.000
_cell.length_c   1.000
_cell.angle_alpha   90.00
_cell.angle_beta   90.00
_cell.angle_gamma   90.00
#
_symmetry.space_group_name_H-M   'P 1'
#
loop_
_entity.id
_entity.type
_entity.pdbx_description
1 polymer ?
#
loop_
_entity_poly.entity_id
_entity_poly.type
_entity_poly.pdbx_seq_one_letter_code
_entity_poly.pdbx_strand_id
1 'polypeptide(L)'
;MQHEDYIIREIGKFGLIISAVRNMLFGGRDNPAITIENKVDEAKGMLLNEINFDLDMFLHLNGEKTSEYLSRFEGFNIENTESLAKVITEIGFNTQSGNATKYLEKALQLYRFCNLKDNTYSIERETNITAIKNELQQGN
;
A
#
# COMPACT_ATOMS: atom_id res chain seq x y z
N MET A 1 -26.66 10.47 -13.24
CA MET A 1 -25.97 11.15 -12.13
C MET A 1 -26.54 10.68 -10.80
N GLN A 2 -26.07 9.53 -10.29
CA GLN A 2 -26.29 9.07 -8.90
C GLN A 2 -25.23 8.03 -8.50
N HIS A 3 -24.87 7.10 -9.40
CA HIS A 3 -23.89 6.04 -9.11
C HIS A 3 -22.45 6.39 -9.53
N GLU A 4 -22.29 6.97 -10.71
CA GLU A 4 -20.98 7.39 -11.24
C GLU A 4 -20.31 8.45 -10.34
N ASP A 5 -21.07 9.44 -9.87
CA ASP A 5 -20.59 10.47 -8.95
C ASP A 5 -20.20 9.92 -7.57
N TYR A 6 -20.83 8.82 -7.15
CA TYR A 6 -20.50 8.11 -5.91
C TYR A 6 -19.18 7.35 -6.06
N ILE A 7 -19.01 6.59 -7.15
CA ILE A 7 -17.77 5.85 -7.43
C ILE A 7 -16.57 6.80 -7.51
N ILE A 8 -16.70 7.91 -8.26
CA ILE A 8 -15.62 8.90 -8.39
C ILE A 8 -15.23 9.47 -7.02
N ARG A 9 -16.20 9.71 -6.15
CA ARG A 9 -15.96 10.20 -4.78
C ARG A 9 -15.22 9.18 -3.93
N GLU A 10 -15.61 7.91 -4.00
CA GLU A 10 -14.94 6.84 -3.24
C GLU A 10 -13.50 6.62 -3.74
N ILE A 11 -13.27 6.64 -5.05
CA ILE A 11 -11.92 6.62 -5.63
C ILE A 11 -11.08 7.79 -5.11
N GLY A 12 -11.65 9.00 -5.12
CA GLY A 12 -10.97 10.18 -4.61
C GLY A 12 -10.65 10.07 -3.12
N LYS A 13 -11.58 9.56 -2.31
CA LYS A 13 -11.39 9.35 -0.86
C LYS A 13 -10.22 8.41 -0.60
N PHE A 14 -10.14 7.30 -1.31
CA PHE A 14 -9.02 6.34 -1.17
C PHE A 14 -7.67 6.99 -1.48
N GLY A 15 -7.56 7.69 -2.61
CA GLY A 15 -6.32 8.37 -2.99
C GLY A 15 -5.87 9.42 -1.98
N LEU A 16 -6.82 10.20 -1.43
CA LEU A 16 -6.55 11.20 -0.40
C LEU A 16 -6.05 10.56 0.90
N ILE A 17 -6.69 9.47 1.36
CA ILE A 17 -6.30 8.80 2.60
C ILE A 17 -4.93 8.11 2.45
N ILE A 18 -4.66 7.44 1.32
CA ILE A 18 -3.34 6.83 1.06
C ILE A 18 -2.25 7.91 1.06
N SER A 19 -2.50 9.06 0.43
CA SER A 19 -1.57 10.19 0.41
C SER A 19 -1.34 10.78 1.80
N ALA A 20 -2.39 10.93 2.61
CA ALA A 20 -2.30 11.40 3.98
C ALA A 20 -1.48 10.44 4.86
N VAL A 21 -1.73 9.14 4.74
CA VAL A 21 -0.96 8.09 5.43
C VAL A 21 0.51 8.18 5.06
N ARG A 22 0.82 8.29 3.76
CA ARG A 22 2.21 8.43 3.30
C ARG A 22 2.90 9.66 3.88
N ASN A 23 2.23 10.81 3.86
CA ASN A 23 2.78 12.06 4.41
C ASN A 23 2.98 12.00 5.92
N MET A 24 2.09 11.32 6.65
CA MET A 24 2.24 11.10 8.09
C MET A 24 3.43 10.18 8.40
N LEU A 25 3.62 9.12 7.62
CA LEU A 25 4.76 8.21 7.76
C LEU A 25 6.10 8.89 7.44
N PHE A 26 6.18 9.62 6.31
CA PHE A 26 7.47 10.02 5.69
C PHE A 26 7.63 11.53 5.42
N GLY A 27 6.61 12.36 5.68
CA GLY A 27 6.59 13.78 5.31
C GLY A 27 6.84 14.77 6.46
N GLY A 28 6.97 14.30 7.70
CA GLY A 28 7.18 15.15 8.88
C GLY A 28 8.65 15.48 9.15
N ARG A 29 8.90 16.60 9.86
CA ARG A 29 10.18 16.81 10.56
C ARG A 29 10.20 15.84 11.73
N ASP A 30 10.95 14.75 11.60
CA ASP A 30 10.97 13.68 12.60
C ASP A 30 11.27 14.22 13.99
N ASN A 31 10.39 13.91 14.94
CA ASN A 31 10.79 13.87 16.33
C ASN A 31 11.67 12.61 16.47
N PRO A 32 12.97 12.74 16.75
CA PRO A 32 13.90 11.60 16.78
C PRO A 32 13.53 10.50 17.80
N ALA A 33 12.53 10.75 18.66
CA ALA A 33 11.99 9.78 19.61
C ALA A 33 10.88 8.87 19.05
N ILE A 34 10.30 9.17 17.87
CA ILE A 34 9.20 8.38 17.30
C ILE A 34 9.79 7.36 16.31
N THR A 35 9.64 6.08 16.62
CA THR A 35 10.05 4.99 15.72
C THR A 35 9.08 4.84 14.55
N ILE A 36 9.56 4.24 13.46
CA ILE A 36 8.72 3.95 12.29
C ILE A 36 7.57 3.01 12.65
N GLU A 37 7.76 2.07 13.57
CA GLU A 37 6.74 1.10 13.99
C GLU A 37 5.54 1.80 14.63
N ASN A 38 5.76 2.81 15.48
CA ASN A 38 4.68 3.58 16.08
C ASN A 38 3.87 4.34 15.02
N LYS A 39 4.55 4.93 14.03
CA LYS A 39 3.86 5.61 12.93
C LYS A 39 3.09 4.64 12.03
N VAL A 40 3.61 3.43 11.85
CA VAL A 40 2.93 2.36 11.10
C VAL A 40 1.67 1.94 11.82
N ASP A 41 1.68 1.80 13.15
CA ASP A 41 0.48 1.47 13.91
C ASP A 41 -0.58 2.60 13.85
N GLU A 42 -0.16 3.87 13.85
CA GLU A 42 -1.06 5.00 13.61
C GLU A 42 -1.65 4.96 12.18
N ALA A 43 -0.82 4.68 11.18
CA ALA A 43 -1.25 4.51 9.79
C ALA A 43 -2.27 3.39 9.61
N LYS A 44 -2.10 2.25 10.30
CA LYS A 44 -3.10 1.16 10.31
C LYS A 44 -4.43 1.64 10.86
N GLY A 45 -4.40 2.36 11.98
CA GLY A 45 -5.60 2.94 12.59
C GLY A 45 -6.33 3.89 11.63
N MET A 46 -5.60 4.74 10.92
CA MET A 46 -6.18 5.64 9.92
C MET A 46 -6.81 4.88 8.74
N LEU A 47 -6.12 3.90 8.17
CA LEU A 47 -6.67 3.09 7.08
C LEU A 47 -7.96 2.36 7.50
N LEU A 48 -7.96 1.80 8.70
CA LEU A 48 -9.12 1.09 9.24
C LEU A 48 -10.29 2.04 9.51
N ASN A 49 -10.05 3.18 10.16
CA ASN A 49 -11.13 4.09 10.57
C ASN A 49 -11.69 4.90 9.40
N GLU A 50 -10.86 5.30 8.44
CA GLU A 50 -11.27 6.22 7.37
C GLU A 50 -11.86 5.48 6.16
N ILE A 51 -11.28 4.33 5.79
CA ILE A 51 -11.65 3.59 4.58
C ILE A 51 -11.94 2.10 4.85
N ASN A 52 -12.05 1.70 6.12
CA ASN A 52 -12.33 0.32 6.52
C ASN A 52 -11.32 -0.71 5.97
N PHE A 53 -10.07 -0.26 5.80
CA PHE A 53 -8.98 -1.08 5.27
C PHE A 53 -8.10 -1.60 6.42
N ASP A 54 -8.16 -2.90 6.66
CA ASP A 54 -7.38 -3.59 7.67
C ASP A 54 -6.05 -4.06 7.06
N LEU A 55 -5.00 -3.29 7.30
CA LEU A 55 -3.66 -3.58 6.79
C LEU A 55 -3.07 -4.86 7.40
N ASP A 56 -3.32 -5.15 8.68
CA ASP A 56 -2.77 -6.34 9.34
C ASP A 56 -3.41 -7.61 8.78
N MET A 57 -4.74 -7.63 8.60
CA MET A 57 -5.41 -8.73 7.91
C MET A 57 -4.90 -8.85 6.47
N PHE A 58 -4.81 -7.73 5.75
CA PHE A 58 -4.43 -7.68 4.35
C PHE A 58 -3.04 -8.29 4.08
N LEU A 59 -2.06 -8.02 4.95
CA LEU A 59 -0.70 -8.57 4.85
C LEU A 59 -0.69 -10.11 4.89
N HIS A 60 -1.65 -10.74 5.57
CA HIS A 60 -1.74 -12.20 5.71
C HIS A 60 -2.54 -12.89 4.60
N LEU A 61 -3.17 -12.13 3.67
CA LEU A 61 -3.93 -12.72 2.58
C LEU A 61 -3.02 -13.28 1.48
N ASN A 62 -3.44 -14.38 0.84
CA ASN A 62 -2.80 -14.89 -0.38
C ASN A 62 -3.26 -14.10 -1.62
N GLY A 63 -2.71 -14.36 -2.80
CA GLY A 63 -3.00 -13.57 -4.01
C GLY A 63 -4.49 -13.52 -4.41
N GLU A 64 -5.19 -14.65 -4.33
CA GLU A 64 -6.64 -14.72 -4.64
C GLU A 64 -7.46 -13.90 -3.62
N LYS A 65 -7.24 -14.12 -2.33
CA LYS A 65 -7.95 -13.39 -1.27
C LYS A 65 -7.57 -11.91 -1.24
N THR A 66 -6.36 -11.55 -1.65
CA THR A 66 -5.92 -10.15 -1.81
C THR A 66 -6.77 -9.47 -2.87
N SER A 67 -6.94 -10.11 -4.03
CA SER A 67 -7.76 -9.56 -5.13
C SER A 67 -9.23 -9.45 -4.71
N GLU A 68 -9.76 -10.47 -4.04
CA GLU A 68 -11.13 -10.46 -3.49
C GLU A 68 -11.30 -9.33 -2.47
N TYR A 69 -10.36 -9.16 -1.55
CA TYR A 69 -10.40 -8.11 -0.54
C TYR A 69 -10.39 -6.71 -1.16
N LEU A 70 -9.51 -6.45 -2.11
CA LEU A 70 -9.46 -5.16 -2.82
C LEU A 70 -10.75 -4.88 -3.58
N SER A 71 -11.35 -5.90 -4.19
CA SER A 71 -12.62 -5.75 -4.96
C SER A 71 -13.82 -5.34 -4.11
N ARG A 72 -13.74 -5.42 -2.77
CA ARG A 72 -14.80 -4.95 -1.87
C ARG A 72 -14.85 -3.43 -1.75
N PHE A 73 -13.84 -2.73 -2.24
CA PHE A 73 -13.77 -1.28 -2.17
C PHE A 73 -13.75 -0.69 -3.58
N GLU A 74 -14.74 0.15 -3.87
CA GLU A 74 -14.85 0.90 -5.14
C GLU A 74 -13.64 1.81 -5.38
N GLY A 75 -12.91 2.16 -4.32
CA GLY A 75 -11.73 3.01 -4.39
C GLY A 75 -10.44 2.32 -4.87
N PHE A 76 -10.40 1.00 -5.01
CA PHE A 76 -9.20 0.30 -5.51
C PHE A 76 -9.20 0.19 -7.04
N ASN A 77 -8.84 1.29 -7.70
CA ASN A 77 -8.39 1.29 -9.09
C ASN A 77 -6.87 1.04 -9.17
N ILE A 78 -6.32 1.00 -10.39
CA ILE A 78 -4.88 0.78 -10.62
C ILE A 78 -4.04 1.82 -9.87
N GLU A 79 -4.36 3.11 -9.98
CA GLU A 79 -3.62 4.22 -9.39
C GLU A 79 -3.56 4.16 -7.85
N ASN A 80 -4.70 3.94 -7.19
CA ASN A 80 -4.77 3.82 -5.74
C ASN A 80 -4.11 2.53 -5.25
N THR A 81 -4.20 1.44 -6.02
CA THR A 81 -3.52 0.18 -5.71
C THR A 81 -1.99 0.35 -5.79
N GLU A 82 -1.49 1.06 -6.79
CA GLU A 82 -0.06 1.39 -6.89
C GLU A 82 0.40 2.33 -5.79
N SER A 83 -0.41 3.34 -5.46
CA SER A 83 -0.13 4.25 -4.36
C SER A 83 -0.01 3.50 -3.04
N LEU A 84 -0.93 2.55 -2.78
CA LEU A 84 -0.85 1.67 -1.63
C LEU A 84 0.40 0.77 -1.68
N ALA A 85 0.71 0.17 -2.83
CA ALA A 85 1.89 -0.65 -3.01
C ALA A 85 3.17 0.13 -2.69
N LYS A 86 3.25 1.39 -3.10
CA LYS A 86 4.36 2.29 -2.80
C LYS A 86 4.50 2.57 -1.30
N VAL A 87 3.40 2.89 -0.61
CA VAL A 87 3.42 3.08 0.85
C VAL A 87 3.89 1.82 1.56
N ILE A 88 3.37 0.64 1.19
CA ILE A 88 3.76 -0.64 1.78
C ILE A 88 5.25 -0.94 1.51
N THR A 89 5.75 -0.59 0.32
CA THR A 89 7.17 -0.71 -0.04
C THR A 89 8.04 0.15 0.86
N GLU A 90 7.68 1.42 1.03
CA GLU A 90 8.39 2.37 1.88
C GLU A 90 8.38 1.89 3.35
N ILE A 91 7.26 1.35 3.86
CA ILE A 91 7.20 0.73 5.20
C ILE A 91 8.19 -0.44 5.28
N GLY A 92 8.21 -1.32 4.28
CA GLY A 92 9.09 -2.49 4.24
C GLY A 92 10.57 -2.12 4.28
N PHE A 93 11.00 -1.08 3.54
CA PHE A 93 12.39 -0.62 3.55
C PHE A 93 12.81 0.13 4.81
N ASN A 94 11.87 0.75 5.53
CA ASN A 94 12.18 1.54 6.71
C ASN A 94 12.00 0.76 8.03
N THR A 95 11.31 -0.38 8.02
CA THR A 95 11.07 -1.20 9.21
C THR A 95 12.26 -2.13 9.47
N GLN A 96 12.77 -2.16 10.70
CA GLN A 96 13.90 -3.02 11.09
C GLN A 96 13.47 -4.41 11.60
N SER A 97 12.17 -4.64 11.78
CA SER A 97 11.62 -5.89 12.32
C SER A 97 11.45 -6.99 11.26
N GLY A 98 11.31 -8.25 11.70
CA GLY A 98 11.03 -9.41 10.83
C GLY A 98 9.72 -9.34 10.02
N ASN A 99 8.95 -8.26 10.15
CA ASN A 99 7.79 -7.99 9.31
C ASN A 99 8.16 -7.28 7.99
N ALA A 100 9.36 -6.72 7.84
CA ALA A 100 9.81 -6.03 6.62
C ALA A 100 9.58 -6.89 5.36
N THR A 101 9.96 -8.18 5.42
CA THR A 101 9.73 -9.17 4.36
C THR A 101 8.26 -9.27 3.98
N LYS A 102 7.33 -9.33 4.96
CA LYS A 102 5.89 -9.43 4.69
C LYS A 102 5.36 -8.22 3.95
N TYR A 103 5.79 -7.02 4.35
CA TYR A 103 5.42 -5.78 3.65
C TYR A 103 5.93 -5.81 2.21
N LEU A 104 7.20 -6.13 2.00
CA LEU A 104 7.83 -6.18 0.69
C LEU A 104 7.18 -7.24 -0.23
N GLU A 105 6.92 -8.44 0.28
CA GLU A 105 6.19 -9.48 -0.45
C GLU A 105 4.78 -9.03 -0.84
N LYS A 106 4.06 -8.37 0.07
CA LYS A 106 2.72 -7.84 -0.21
C LYS A 106 2.76 -6.73 -1.26
N ALA A 107 3.70 -5.80 -1.17
CA ALA A 107 3.90 -4.75 -2.18
C ALA A 107 4.17 -5.37 -3.56
N LEU A 108 5.01 -6.41 -3.62
CA LEU A 108 5.30 -7.13 -4.85
C LEU A 108 4.04 -7.80 -5.45
N GLN A 109 3.17 -8.36 -4.61
CA GLN A 109 1.87 -8.89 -5.06
C GLN A 109 0.98 -7.79 -5.66
N LEU A 110 0.93 -6.62 -5.04
CA LEU A 110 0.15 -5.49 -5.55
C LEU A 110 0.67 -4.97 -6.89
N TYR A 111 1.98 -4.77 -7.04
CA TYR A 111 2.54 -4.34 -8.32
C TYR A 111 2.31 -5.36 -9.45
N ARG A 112 2.36 -6.66 -9.13
CA ARG A 112 1.99 -7.71 -10.09
C ARG A 112 0.51 -7.64 -10.45
N PHE A 113 -0.37 -7.41 -9.49
CA PHE A 113 -1.79 -7.20 -9.76
C PHE A 113 -2.01 -6.01 -10.70
N CYS A 114 -1.33 -4.88 -10.47
CA CYS A 114 -1.39 -3.73 -11.36
C CYS A 114 -0.88 -4.07 -12.77
N ASN A 115 0.26 -4.77 -12.90
CA ASN A 115 0.76 -5.24 -14.21
C ASN A 115 -0.19 -6.20 -14.94
N LEU A 116 -1.00 -6.99 -14.22
CA LEU A 116 -1.99 -7.88 -14.84
C LEU A 116 -3.25 -7.13 -15.30
N LYS A 117 -3.59 -6.02 -14.63
CA LYS A 117 -4.79 -5.22 -14.90
C LYS A 117 -4.53 -4.08 -15.87
N ASP A 118 -3.33 -3.53 -15.86
CA ASP A 118 -2.89 -2.43 -16.71
C ASP A 118 -2.02 -2.98 -17.85
N ASN A 119 -2.45 -2.75 -19.09
CA ASN A 119 -1.66 -3.10 -20.27
C ASN A 119 -0.56 -2.04 -20.57
N THR A 120 -0.46 -1.02 -19.73
CA THR A 120 0.51 0.07 -19.87
C THR A 120 1.75 -0.24 -19.05
N TYR A 121 2.91 -0.16 -19.72
CA TYR A 121 4.20 -0.27 -19.06
C TYR A 121 4.49 0.95 -18.18
N SER A 122 4.89 0.71 -16.93
CA SER A 122 5.27 1.76 -15.97
C SER A 122 6.70 1.57 -15.47
N ILE A 123 7.57 2.53 -15.80
CA ILE A 123 8.99 2.53 -15.37
C ILE A 123 9.11 2.56 -13.85
N GLU A 124 8.28 3.38 -13.19
CA GLU A 124 8.28 3.50 -11.73
C GLU A 124 7.91 2.16 -11.07
N ARG A 125 6.87 1.51 -11.60
CA ARG A 125 6.41 0.19 -11.14
C ARG A 125 7.52 -0.86 -11.25
N GLU A 126 8.19 -0.94 -12.41
CA GLU A 126 9.27 -1.90 -12.61
C GLU A 126 10.51 -1.61 -11.75
N THR A 127 10.79 -0.34 -11.50
CA THR A 127 11.88 0.07 -10.60
C THR A 127 11.59 -0.39 -9.17
N ASN A 128 10.38 -0.17 -8.66
CA ASN A 128 9.97 -0.62 -7.33
C ASN A 128 9.96 -2.15 -7.22
N ILE A 129 9.45 -2.86 -8.23
CA ILE A 129 9.49 -4.33 -8.29
C ILE A 129 10.93 -4.84 -8.18
N THR A 130 11.86 -4.22 -8.91
CA THR A 130 13.27 -4.62 -8.93
C THR A 130 13.94 -4.34 -7.59
N ALA A 131 13.70 -3.18 -7.00
CA ALA A 131 14.22 -2.83 -5.67
C ALA A 131 13.76 -3.83 -4.61
N ILE A 132 12.46 -4.15 -4.59
CA ILE A 132 11.88 -5.14 -3.66
C ILE A 132 12.52 -6.51 -3.83
N LYS A 133 12.65 -6.99 -5.08
CA LYS A 133 13.26 -8.30 -5.35
C LYS A 133 14.71 -8.36 -4.86
N ASN A 134 15.48 -7.30 -5.05
CA ASN A 134 16.87 -7.25 -4.60
C ASN A 134 16.96 -7.31 -3.08
N GLU A 135 16.12 -6.57 -2.37
CA GLU A 135 16.08 -6.58 -0.90
C GLU A 135 15.70 -7.97 -0.34
N LEU A 136 14.67 -8.59 -0.91
CA LEU A 136 14.25 -9.95 -0.52
C LEU A 136 15.30 -11.02 -0.84
N GLN A 137 16.20 -10.77 -1.78
CA GLN A 137 17.33 -11.66 -2.09
C GLN A 137 18.53 -11.43 -1.16
N GLN A 138 18.74 -10.21 -0.68
CA GLN A 138 19.83 -9.89 0.26
C GLN A 138 19.50 -10.28 1.71
N GLY A 139 18.21 -10.39 2.06
CA GLY A 139 17.75 -10.81 3.39
C GLY A 139 17.65 -12.32 3.62
N ASN A 140 18.10 -13.16 2.68
CA ASN A 140 18.14 -14.64 2.78
C ASN A 140 19.56 -15.16 3.04
#